data_AF-A0A2D9D699-F1
#
_entry.id   AF-A0A2D9D699-F1
#
_cell.length_a   1.000
_cell.length_b   1.000
_cell.length_c   1.000
_cell.angle_alpha   90.00
_cell.angle_beta   90.00
_cell.angle_gamma   90.00
#
_symmetry.space_group_name_H-M   'P 1'
#
loop_
_entity.id
_entity.type
_entity.pdbx_description
1 polymer ?
#
loop_
_entity_poly.entity_id
_entity_poly.type
_entity_poly.pdbx_seq_one_letter_code
_entity_poly.pdbx_strand_id
1 'polypeptide(L)' 'DTSYLMALVERDPIKRGEYLVACDQQIIDDAVVVPVYRDDFLVFLNLKVRDFSVNSMEIIDLSSVYIKEIK' A
#
# COMPACT_ATOMS: atom_id res chain seq x y z
N ASP A 1 -19.29 6.98 -7.77
CA ASP A 1 -19.58 5.59 -8.24
C ASP A 1 -19.16 5.30 -9.67
N THR A 2 -19.64 6.04 -10.68
CA THR A 2 -19.34 5.76 -12.10
C THR A 2 -17.84 5.71 -12.42
N SER A 3 -17.04 6.65 -11.90
CA SER A 3 -15.59 6.70 -12.12
C SER A 3 -14.86 5.47 -11.56
N TYR A 4 -15.32 4.94 -10.41
CA TYR A 4 -14.74 3.74 -9.81
C TYR A 4 -15.03 2.49 -10.65
N LEU A 5 -16.26 2.36 -11.15
CA LEU A 5 -16.63 1.24 -12.03
C LEU A 5 -15.82 1.26 -13.34
N MET A 6 -15.54 2.44 -13.90
CA MET A 6 -14.67 2.58 -15.07
C MET A 6 -13.22 2.18 -14.75
N ALA A 7 -12.71 2.55 -13.58
CA ALA A 7 -11.37 2.16 -13.13
C ALA A 7 -11.21 0.63 -12.99
N LEU A 8 -12.26 -0.09 -12.57
CA LEU A 8 -12.23 -1.55 -12.39
C LEU A 8 -12.11 -2.33 -13.72
N VAL A 9 -12.70 -1.81 -14.79
CA VAL A 9 -12.69 -2.47 -16.11
C VAL A 9 -11.54 -2.01 -17.00
N GLU A 10 -10.91 -0.88 -16.68
CA GLU A 10 -9.81 -0.29 -17.46
C GLU A 10 -8.50 -1.06 -17.26
N ARG A 11 -7.89 -1.45 -18.40
CA ARG A 11 -6.64 -2.23 -18.44
C ARG A 11 -5.41 -1.34 -18.50
N ASP A 12 -5.53 -0.18 -19.15
CA ASP A 12 -4.44 0.78 -19.24
C ASP A 12 -4.19 1.41 -17.86
N PRO A 13 -2.99 1.23 -17.27
CA PRO A 13 -2.69 1.74 -15.94
C PRO A 13 -2.74 3.27 -15.86
N ILE A 14 -2.45 3.98 -16.96
CA ILE A 14 -2.46 5.45 -16.97
C ILE A 14 -3.90 5.93 -16.86
N LYS A 15 -4.78 5.44 -17.74
CA LYS A 15 -6.22 5.78 -17.73
C LYS A 15 -6.92 5.33 -16.46
N ARG A 16 -6.57 4.15 -15.93
CA ARG A 16 -7.07 3.70 -14.62
C ARG A 16 -6.68 4.68 -13.52
N GLY A 17 -5.44 5.19 -13.56
CA GLY A 17 -4.96 6.22 -12.65
C GLY A 17 -5.80 7.50 -12.72
N GLU A 18 -6.12 7.98 -13.92
CA GLU A 18 -6.97 9.17 -14.11
C GLU A 18 -8.35 9.00 -13.48
N TYR A 19 -8.98 7.83 -13.65
CA TYR A 19 -10.28 7.55 -13.02
C TYR A 19 -10.21 7.48 -11.49
N LEU A 20 -9.11 6.94 -10.93
CA LEU A 20 -8.92 6.87 -9.48
C LEU A 20 -8.66 8.26 -8.87
N VAL A 21 -7.88 9.12 -9.54
CA VAL A 21 -7.68 10.52 -9.12
C VAL A 21 -9.01 11.28 -9.12
N ALA A 22 -9.87 11.04 -10.10
CA ALA A 22 -11.21 11.63 -10.11
C ALA A 22 -12.09 11.13 -8.95
N CYS A 23 -11.91 9.89 -8.48
CA CYS A 23 -12.60 9.38 -7.30
C CYS A 23 -12.08 10.03 -6.02
N ASP A 24 -10.76 10.20 -5.89
CA ASP A 24 -10.15 10.86 -4.73
C ASP A 24 -10.65 12.30 -4.60
N GLN A 25 -10.74 13.03 -5.72
CA GLN A 25 -11.28 14.40 -5.72
C GLN A 25 -12.74 14.44 -5.24
N GLN A 26 -13.58 13.48 -5.65
CA GLN A 26 -14.98 13.39 -5.19
C GLN A 26 -15.07 13.19 -3.68
N ILE A 27 -14.21 12.33 -3.11
CA ILE A 27 -14.19 12.07 -1.65
C ILE A 27 -13.82 13.34 -0.86
N ILE A 28 -12.85 14.12 -1.39
CA ILE A 28 -12.41 15.38 -0.79
C ILE A 28 -13.51 16.44 -0.87
N ASP A 29 -14.13 16.61 -2.04
CA ASP A 29 -15.16 17.63 -2.30
C ASP A 29 -16.42 17.41 -1.45
N ASP A 30 -16.85 16.15 -1.33
CA ASP A 30 -18.02 15.78 -0.52
C ASP A 30 -17.71 15.70 0.99
N ALA A 31 -16.43 15.85 1.37
CA ALA A 31 -15.92 15.81 2.74
C ALA A 31 -16.41 14.60 3.57
N VAL A 32 -16.65 13.47 2.91
CA VAL A 32 -17.15 12.23 3.56
C VAL A 32 -16.11 11.68 4.53
N VAL A 33 -14.83 11.83 4.20
CA VAL A 33 -13.68 11.48 5.03
C VAL A 33 -12.59 12.53 4.81
N VAL A 34 -11.96 12.99 5.89
CA VAL A 34 -10.80 13.90 5.82
C VAL A 34 -9.54 13.12 6.19
N PRO A 35 -8.64 12.82 5.24
CA PRO A 35 -7.37 12.17 5.56
C PRO A 35 -6.48 13.12 6.37
N VAL A 36 -6.04 12.70 7.55
CA VAL A 36 -5.22 13.53 8.47
C VAL A 36 -3.74 13.20 8.36
N TYR A 37 -3.39 11.91 8.37
CA TYR A 37 -2.02 11.44 8.22
C TYR A 37 -2.00 10.02 7.64
N ARG A 38 -0.85 9.62 7.11
CA ARG A 38 -0.53 8.23 6.80
C ARG A 38 0.43 7.73 7.86
N ASP A 39 0.20 6.53 8.38
CA ASP A 39 1.10 5.93 9.36
C ASP A 39 2.38 5.42 8.67
N ASP A 40 3.50 5.50 9.39
CA ASP A 40 4.78 5.00 8.91
C ASP A 40 5.03 3.61 9.51
N PHE A 41 5.15 2.60 8.66
CA PHE A 41 5.43 1.24 9.11
C PHE A 41 6.93 1.01 9.29
N LEU A 42 7.37 0.93 10.55
CA LEU A 42 8.76 0.70 10.94
C LEU A 42 8.94 -0.67 11.59
N VAL A 43 9.97 -1.41 11.17
CA VAL A 43 10.33 -2.70 11.76
C VAL A 43 11.78 -2.69 12.21
N PHE A 44 12.00 -3.07 13.48
CA PHE A 44 13.34 -3.31 14.01
C PHE A 44 13.75 -4.76 13.76
N LEU A 45 14.85 -4.93 13.01
CA LEU A 45 15.38 -6.24 12.68
C LEU A 45 16.66 -6.51 13.46
N ASN A 46 16.74 -7.70 14.06
CA ASN A 46 17.98 -8.19 14.63
C ASN A 46 19.00 -8.41 13.49
N LEU A 47 20.25 -8.02 13.71
CA LEU A 47 21.34 -8.17 12.72
C LEU A 47 21.57 -9.61 12.25
N LYS A 48 21.08 -10.62 12.96
CA LYS A 48 21.15 -12.02 12.55
C LYS A 48 20.03 -12.45 11.60
N VAL A 49 18.94 -11.69 11.50
CA VAL A 49 17.78 -12.03 10.66
C VAL A 49 18.13 -11.79 9.19
N ARG A 50 17.81 -12.78 8.34
CA ARG A 50 18.03 -12.74 6.89
C ARG A 50 16.74 -12.99 6.14
N ASP A 51 16.70 -12.48 4.92
CA ASP A 51 15.60 -12.62 3.97
C ASP A 51 14.23 -12.13 4.51
N PHE A 52 14.27 -11.17 5.44
CA PHE A 52 13.09 -10.43 5.87
C PHE A 52 12.74 -9.36 4.83
N SER A 53 11.47 -9.32 4.42
CA SER A 53 10.93 -8.31 3.51
C SER A 53 9.68 -7.68 4.10
N VAL A 54 9.55 -6.38 3.91
CA VAL A 54 8.34 -5.62 4.26
C VAL A 54 7.49 -5.51 3.00
N ASN A 55 6.22 -5.87 3.08
CA ASN A 55 5.27 -5.63 2.00
C ASN A 55 4.48 -4.34 2.24
N SER A 56 3.91 -3.80 1.17
CA SER A 56 3.08 -2.59 1.20
C SER A 56 1.72 -2.78 1.89
N MET A 57 1.40 -4.00 2.32
CA MET A 57 0.23 -4.31 3.15
C MET A 57 0.60 -4.40 4.64
N GLU A 58 1.86 -4.13 4.99
CA GLU A 58 2.38 -4.17 6.36
C GLU A 58 2.23 -5.54 7.04
N ILE A 59 2.02 -6.60 6.25
CA ILE A 59 1.92 -7.98 6.74
C ILE A 59 3.33 -8.50 6.99
N ILE A 60 3.58 -8.98 8.21
CA ILE A 60 4.84 -9.63 8.57
C ILE A 60 4.77 -11.11 8.16
N ASP A 61 5.46 -11.45 7.08
CA ASP A 61 5.65 -12.85 6.66
C ASP A 61 7.00 -13.36 7.15
N LEU A 62 6.98 -14.43 7.94
CA LEU A 62 8.16 -15.09 8.51
C LEU A 62 8.44 -16.47 7.88
N SER A 63 7.67 -16.88 6.86
CA SER A 63 7.75 -18.23 6.28
C SER A 63 9.11 -18.54 5.63
N SER A 64 9.79 -17.53 5.09
CA SER A 64 11.10 -17.64 4.44
C SER A 64 12.26 -17.07 5.28
N VAL A 65 11.96 -16.52 6.46
CA VAL A 65 12.92 -15.78 7.29
C VAL A 65 13.75 -16.76 8.12
N TYR A 66 15.07 -16.54 8.20
CA TYR A 66 15.95 -17.36 9.03
C TYR A 66 17.02 -16.55 9.75
N ILE A 67 17.68 -17.20 10.72
CA ILE A 67 18.74 -16.62 11.54
C ILE A 67 20.09 -17.12 11.01
N LYS A 68 20.99 -16.19 10.71
CA LYS A 68 22.39 -16.46 10.35
C LYS A 68 23.31 -15.91 11.42
N GLU A 69 24.12 -16.78 12.00
CA GLU A 69 25.16 -16.37 12.95
C GLU A 69 26.19 -15.45 12.28
N ILE A 70 26.56 -14.39 12.98
CA ILE A 70 27.55 -13.42 12.54
C ILE A 70 28.90 -13.93 13.06
N LYS A 71 29.81 -14.26 12.14
CA LYS A 71 31.19 -14.66 12.46
C LYS A 71 32.05 -13.44 12.73
#